data_AF-A0A0F2RI27-F1
#
_entry.id   AF-A0A0F2RI27-F1
#
_cell.length_a   1.000
_cell.length_b   1.000
_cell.length_c   1.000
_cell.angle_alpha   90.00
_cell.angle_beta   90.00
_cell.angle_gamma   90.00
#
_symmetry.space_group_name_H-M   'P 1'
#
loop_
_entity.id
_entity.type
_entity.pdbx_description
1 polymer ?
#
loop_
_entity_poly.entity_id
_entity_poly.type
_entity_poly.pdbx_seq_one_letter_code
_entity_poly.pdbx_strand_id
1 'polypeptide(L)'
;GDGKWVQTAGGWSDAQDQLAHVRRGGEADARSEKAKAVEAPKARPQKKLSFKDEHRQKEIDALIPALHAEIAKLEKELADPALYARDPKAFNAKSERIGAARAEAEAAEMEWLDIEERREALAT
;
A
#
# COMPACT_ATOMS: atom_id res chain seq x y z
N GLY A 1 37.85 -18.66 15.89
CA GLY A 1 37.02 -18.15 14.80
C GLY A 1 35.79 -19.00 14.81
N ASP A 2 34.72 -18.51 15.44
CA ASP A 2 33.66 -19.36 15.98
C ASP A 2 32.28 -18.78 15.61
N GLY A 3 31.94 -18.87 14.33
CA GLY A 3 30.59 -18.53 13.86
C GLY A 3 29.66 -19.72 14.07
N LYS A 4 28.67 -19.58 14.96
CA LYS A 4 27.56 -20.54 15.05
C LYS A 4 26.50 -20.18 14.01
N TRP A 5 26.14 -21.16 13.19
CA TRP A 5 25.04 -21.05 12.24
C TRP A 5 23.73 -21.42 12.93
N VAL A 6 22.72 -20.57 12.77
CA VAL A 6 21.35 -20.84 13.19
C VAL A 6 20.53 -21.07 11.93
N GLN A 7 19.91 -22.25 11.83
CA GLN A 7 19.00 -22.58 10.74
C GLN A 7 17.57 -22.41 11.24
N THR A 8 16.79 -21.55 10.59
CA THR A 8 15.42 -21.23 10.97
C THR A 8 14.46 -21.81 9.94
N ALA A 9 13.45 -22.57 10.39
CA ALA A 9 12.32 -22.99 9.56
C ALA A 9 11.22 -21.91 9.68
N GLY A 10 11.32 -20.84 8.89
CA GLY A 10 10.40 -19.70 8.94
C GLY A 10 10.87 -18.52 8.09
N GLY A 11 9.93 -17.64 7.71
CA GLY A 11 10.19 -16.46 6.86
C GLY A 11 11.05 -15.37 7.53
N TRP A 12 11.48 -14.39 6.72
CA TRP A 12 12.43 -13.32 7.07
C TRP A 12 12.12 -12.55 8.37
N SER A 13 10.85 -12.47 8.75
CA SER A 13 10.38 -11.82 9.99
C SER A 13 10.89 -12.53 11.24
N ASP A 14 10.87 -13.87 11.27
CA ASP A 14 11.26 -14.68 12.43
C ASP A 14 12.78 -14.59 12.69
N ALA A 15 13.56 -14.38 11.62
CA ALA A 15 15.00 -14.16 11.70
C ALA A 15 15.37 -12.82 12.37
N GLN A 16 14.52 -11.79 12.27
CA GLN A 16 14.78 -10.48 12.90
C GLN A 16 14.61 -10.54 14.43
N ASP A 17 13.60 -11.26 14.92
CA ASP A 17 13.37 -11.41 16.36
C ASP A 17 14.49 -12.21 17.01
N GLN A 18 14.99 -13.27 16.36
CA GLN A 18 16.11 -14.04 16.88
C GLN A 18 17.42 -13.21 16.93
N LEU A 19 17.66 -12.33 15.95
CA LEU A 19 18.82 -11.44 15.96
C LEU A 19 18.74 -10.38 17.07
N ALA A 20 17.53 -9.91 17.40
CA ALA A 20 17.30 -8.95 18.47
C ALA A 20 17.57 -9.53 19.87
N HIS A 21 17.40 -10.85 20.05
CA HIS A 21 17.70 -11.55 21.30
C HIS A 21 19.21 -11.78 21.47
N VAL A 22 19.93 -12.08 20.38
CA VAL A 22 21.41 -12.26 20.41
C VAL A 22 22.14 -10.94 20.71
N ARG A 23 21.64 -9.81 20.19
CA ARG A 23 22.27 -8.48 20.43
C ARG A 23 22.08 -7.95 21.85
N ARG A 24 21.16 -8.51 22.65
CA ARG A 24 20.83 -8.01 23.99
C ARG A 24 21.68 -8.60 25.12
N GLY A 25 22.61 -9.51 24.81
CA GLY A 25 23.45 -10.23 25.78
C GLY A 25 24.87 -9.71 25.98
N GLY A 26 25.16 -8.43 25.69
CA GLY A 26 26.50 -7.85 25.86
C GLY A 26 26.48 -6.61 26.75
N GLU A 27 26.78 -6.78 28.03
CA GLU A 27 26.94 -5.72 29.02
C GLU A 27 28.42 -5.28 29.11
N ALA A 28 28.70 -3.97 29.08
CA ALA A 28 29.74 -3.32 29.89
C ALA A 28 29.79 -1.78 29.66
N ASP A 29 29.45 -1.06 30.73
CA ASP A 29 30.04 0.17 31.29
C ASP A 29 30.83 1.17 30.40
N ALA A 30 30.36 2.42 30.33
CA ALA A 30 31.19 3.61 30.56
C ALA A 30 30.35 4.91 30.63
N ARG A 31 30.56 5.63 31.72
CA ARG A 31 30.02 6.95 32.07
C ARG A 31 30.63 8.08 31.22
N SER A 32 29.82 8.93 30.58
CA SER A 32 30.14 10.35 30.43
C SER A 32 28.93 11.25 30.10
N GLU A 33 28.95 12.41 30.76
CA GLU A 33 28.29 13.70 30.54
C GLU A 33 26.85 13.80 29.98
N LYS A 34 26.00 14.34 30.87
CA LYS A 34 24.68 14.92 30.57
C LYS A 34 24.80 16.07 29.56
N ALA A 35 24.64 15.76 28.28
CA ALA A 35 23.87 16.64 27.41
C ALA A 35 22.39 16.38 27.75
N LYS A 36 21.65 17.41 28.19
CA LYS A 36 20.18 17.36 28.18
C LYS A 36 19.75 17.29 26.71
N ALA A 37 19.72 16.08 26.18
CA ALA A 37 18.87 15.78 25.04
C ALA A 37 17.46 16.13 25.52
N VAL A 38 16.90 17.21 24.96
CA VAL A 38 15.46 17.42 24.98
C VAL A 38 14.91 16.18 24.28
N GLU A 39 14.43 15.22 25.08
CA GLU A 39 13.75 14.04 24.57
C GLU A 39 12.56 14.58 23.79
N ALA A 40 12.67 14.62 22.46
CA ALA A 40 11.58 15.02 21.61
C ALA A 40 10.38 14.16 22.03
N PRO A 41 9.19 14.75 22.23
CA PRO A 41 8.05 14.01 22.73
C PRO A 41 7.82 12.82 21.80
N LYS A 42 7.97 11.60 22.34
CA LYS A 42 7.66 10.36 21.61
C LYS A 42 6.23 10.53 21.08
N ALA A 43 6.11 10.55 19.75
CA ALA A 43 4.82 10.68 19.10
C ALA A 43 3.90 9.59 19.66
N ARG A 44 2.78 10.00 20.25
CA ARG A 44 1.82 9.05 20.80
C ARG A 44 1.32 8.17 19.65
N PRO A 45 1.17 6.85 19.87
CA PRO A 45 0.64 5.97 18.83
C PRO A 45 -0.73 6.50 18.38
N GLN A 46 -0.88 6.70 17.07
CA GLN A 46 -2.17 7.07 16.49
C GLN A 46 -3.10 5.87 16.65
N LYS A 47 -4.37 6.12 16.98
CA LYS A 47 -5.40 5.08 17.15
C LYS A 47 -6.41 5.04 16.00
N LYS A 48 -6.24 5.96 15.04
CA LYS A 48 -7.15 6.20 13.92
C LYS A 48 -6.34 6.61 12.72
N LEU A 49 -6.88 6.31 11.55
CA LEU A 49 -6.33 6.69 10.27
C LEU A 49 -6.22 8.22 10.18
N SER A 50 -5.30 8.73 9.36
CA SER A 50 -5.18 10.19 9.18
C SER A 50 -6.39 10.74 8.42
N PHE A 51 -6.76 12.00 8.64
CA PHE A 51 -7.86 12.64 7.89
C PHE A 51 -7.66 12.54 6.37
N LYS A 52 -6.40 12.63 5.92
CA LYS A 52 -6.05 12.48 4.51
C LYS A 52 -6.42 11.09 4.00
N ASP A 53 -6.01 10.06 4.72
CA ASP A 53 -6.25 8.67 4.31
C ASP A 53 -7.77 8.33 4.43
N GLU A 54 -8.47 8.84 5.44
CA GLU A 54 -9.94 8.65 5.57
C GLU A 54 -10.70 9.32 4.44
N HIS A 55 -10.28 10.51 4.02
CA HIS A 55 -10.86 11.20 2.88
C HIS A 55 -10.56 10.44 1.60
N ARG A 56 -9.31 10.02 1.42
CA ARG A 56 -8.87 9.28 0.24
C ARG A 56 -9.60 7.96 0.08
N GLN A 57 -9.82 7.23 1.16
CA GLN A 57 -10.61 6.00 1.12
C GLN A 57 -12.04 6.25 0.62
N LYS A 58 -12.70 7.31 1.10
CA LYS A 58 -14.04 7.68 0.63
C LYS A 58 -14.07 8.03 -0.85
N GLU A 59 -13.02 8.68 -1.36
CA GLU A 59 -12.88 8.94 -2.79
C GLU A 59 -12.72 7.64 -3.57
N ILE A 60 -11.86 6.73 -3.11
CA ILE A 60 -11.59 5.44 -3.76
C ILE A 60 -12.86 4.57 -3.79
N ASP A 61 -13.61 4.52 -2.68
CA ASP A 61 -14.87 3.78 -2.57
C ASP A 61 -15.91 4.25 -3.60
N ALA A 62 -15.87 5.53 -4.01
CA ALA A 62 -16.71 6.08 -5.07
C ALA A 62 -16.09 5.92 -6.47
N LEU A 63 -14.77 5.99 -6.57
CA LEU A 63 -14.01 5.99 -7.82
C LEU A 63 -14.03 4.60 -8.49
N ILE A 64 -13.72 3.53 -7.76
CA ILE A 64 -13.67 2.16 -8.31
C ILE A 64 -14.99 1.77 -9.00
N PRO A 65 -16.17 1.88 -8.35
CA PRO A 65 -17.42 1.51 -9.00
C PRO A 65 -17.75 2.42 -10.20
N ALA A 66 -17.35 3.69 -10.16
CA ALA A 66 -17.53 4.60 -11.30
C ALA A 66 -16.67 4.17 -12.50
N LEU A 67 -15.41 3.81 -12.29
CA LEU A 67 -14.51 3.31 -13.32
C LEU A 67 -15.01 1.98 -13.91
N HIS A 68 -15.48 1.05 -13.08
CA HIS A 68 -16.08 -0.20 -13.54
C HIS A 68 -17.35 0.03 -14.38
N ALA A 69 -18.20 0.97 -13.96
CA ALA A 69 -19.39 1.34 -14.75
C ALA A 69 -19.02 1.98 -16.09
N GLU A 70 -17.98 2.82 -16.12
CA GLU A 70 -17.46 3.40 -17.35
C GLU A 70 -16.90 2.35 -18.30
N ILE A 71 -16.06 1.43 -17.80
CA ILE A 71 -15.52 0.31 -18.59
C ILE A 71 -16.66 -0.49 -19.21
N ALA A 72 -17.64 -0.90 -18.41
CA ALA A 72 -18.78 -1.68 -18.89
C ALA A 72 -19.61 -0.93 -19.96
N LYS A 73 -19.71 0.40 -19.85
CA LYS A 73 -20.36 1.23 -20.86
C LYS A 73 -19.56 1.26 -22.16
N LEU A 74 -18.26 1.51 -22.09
CA LEU A 74 -17.38 1.58 -23.26
C LEU A 74 -17.27 0.24 -23.98
N GLU A 75 -17.23 -0.87 -23.23
CA GLU A 75 -17.23 -2.23 -23.78
C GLU A 75 -18.53 -2.51 -24.55
N LYS A 76 -19.69 -2.08 -24.04
CA LYS A 76 -20.96 -2.19 -24.77
C LYS A 76 -20.96 -1.37 -26.06
N GLU A 77 -20.35 -0.19 -26.05
CA GLU A 77 -20.21 0.63 -27.26
C GLU A 77 -19.26 -0.01 -28.28
N LEU A 78 -18.18 -0.64 -27.84
CA LEU A 78 -17.24 -1.37 -28.70
C LEU A 78 -17.81 -2.69 -29.24
N ALA A 79 -18.83 -3.25 -28.59
CA ALA A 79 -19.50 -4.46 -29.06
C ALA A 79 -20.30 -4.25 -30.36
N ASP A 80 -20.50 -3.00 -30.81
CA ASP A 80 -21.09 -2.71 -32.13
C ASP A 80 -20.09 -3.08 -33.26
N PRO A 81 -20.35 -4.15 -34.04
CA PRO A 81 -19.42 -4.59 -35.09
C PRO A 81 -19.31 -3.60 -36.25
N ALA A 82 -20.28 -2.68 -36.40
CA ALA A 82 -20.23 -1.65 -37.44
C ALA A 82 -19.44 -0.41 -37.01
N LEU A 83 -19.11 -0.27 -35.71
CA LEU A 83 -18.44 0.91 -35.19
C LEU A 83 -17.08 1.14 -35.86
N TYR A 84 -16.28 0.09 -36.02
CA TYR A 84 -14.95 0.23 -36.63
C TYR A 84 -15.04 0.66 -38.10
N ALA A 85 -15.97 0.09 -38.85
CA ALA A 85 -16.18 0.46 -40.26
C ALA A 85 -16.70 1.91 -40.40
N ARG A 86 -17.55 2.37 -39.47
CA ARG A 86 -18.10 3.73 -39.47
C ARG A 86 -17.11 4.78 -38.97
N ASP A 87 -16.41 4.48 -37.89
CA ASP A 87 -15.52 5.42 -37.20
C ASP A 87 -14.38 4.67 -36.45
N PRO A 88 -13.27 4.36 -37.17
CA PRO A 88 -12.10 3.72 -36.58
C PRO A 88 -11.47 4.56 -35.46
N LYS A 89 -11.54 5.90 -35.56
CA LYS A 89 -10.95 6.80 -34.57
C LYS A 89 -11.69 6.69 -33.24
N ALA A 90 -13.02 6.67 -33.28
CA ALA A 90 -13.85 6.50 -32.09
C ALA A 90 -13.72 5.08 -31.49
N PHE A 91 -13.45 4.05 -32.29
CA PHE A 91 -13.14 2.71 -31.79
C PHE A 91 -11.80 2.70 -31.01
N ASN A 92 -10.75 3.26 -31.61
CA ASN A 92 -9.42 3.32 -31.00
C ASN A 92 -9.47 4.12 -29.69
N ALA A 93 -10.08 5.31 -29.69
CA ALA A 93 -10.20 6.16 -28.50
C ALA A 93 -10.94 5.46 -27.35
N LYS A 94 -12.01 4.70 -27.64
CA LYS A 94 -12.73 3.91 -26.61
C LYS A 94 -11.87 2.76 -26.08
N SER A 95 -11.15 2.06 -26.96
CA SER A 95 -10.25 0.98 -26.57
C SER A 95 -9.13 1.48 -25.66
N GLU A 96 -8.52 2.62 -26.00
CA GLU A 96 -7.51 3.28 -25.17
C GLU A 96 -8.10 3.74 -23.82
N ARG A 97 -9.31 4.32 -23.81
CA ARG A 97 -9.95 4.74 -22.57
C ARG A 97 -10.28 3.55 -21.66
N ILE A 98 -10.71 2.41 -22.19
CA ILE A 98 -10.90 1.19 -21.39
C ILE A 98 -9.59 0.76 -20.74
N GLY A 99 -8.49 0.76 -21.51
CA GLY A 99 -7.16 0.43 -20.98
C GLY A 99 -6.75 1.38 -19.84
N ALA A 100 -6.94 2.69 -20.03
CA ALA A 100 -6.66 3.69 -19.01
C ALA A 100 -7.56 3.51 -17.76
N ALA A 101 -8.87 3.32 -17.95
CA ALA A 101 -9.81 3.14 -16.85
C ALA A 101 -9.52 1.88 -16.02
N ARG A 102 -9.05 0.80 -16.66
CA ARG A 102 -8.60 -0.42 -15.96
C ARG A 102 -7.35 -0.15 -15.13
N ALA A 103 -6.35 0.52 -15.70
CA ALA A 103 -5.15 0.90 -14.96
C ALA A 103 -5.44 1.85 -13.80
N GLU A 104 -6.38 2.78 -13.97
CA GLU A 104 -6.87 3.68 -12.91
C GLU A 104 -7.57 2.88 -11.79
N ALA A 105 -8.39 1.88 -12.15
CA ALA A 105 -9.08 1.03 -11.18
C ALA A 105 -8.09 0.18 -10.38
N GLU A 106 -7.14 -0.47 -11.06
CA GLU A 106 -6.07 -1.24 -10.41
C GLU A 106 -5.24 -0.37 -9.45
N ALA A 107 -4.88 0.84 -9.87
CA ALA A 107 -4.14 1.77 -9.01
C ALA A 107 -4.96 2.19 -7.77
N ALA A 108 -6.26 2.44 -7.94
CA ALA A 108 -7.15 2.77 -6.83
C ALA A 108 -7.35 1.60 -5.87
N GLU A 109 -7.44 0.37 -6.38
CA GLU A 109 -7.51 -0.86 -5.57
C GLU A 109 -6.22 -1.08 -4.77
N MET A 110 -5.05 -0.85 -5.38
CA MET A 110 -3.78 -0.92 -4.66
C MET A 110 -3.69 0.12 -3.54
N GLU A 111 -4.11 1.35 -3.80
CA GLU A 111 -4.14 2.40 -2.77
C GLU A 111 -5.15 2.09 -1.65
N TRP A 112 -6.27 1.44 -1.97
CA TRP A 112 -7.22 0.95 -0.98
C TRP A 112 -6.56 -0.06 -0.04
N LEU A 113 -5.81 -1.03 -0.59
CA LEU A 113 -5.08 -2.02 0.21
C LEU A 113 -4.05 -1.36 1.13
N ASP A 114 -3.27 -0.41 0.61
CA ASP A 114 -2.29 0.34 1.41
C ASP A 114 -2.96 1.09 2.59
N ILE A 115 -4.16 1.63 2.38
CA ILE A 115 -4.93 2.31 3.43
C ILE A 115 -5.44 1.30 4.46
N GLU A 116 -5.93 0.15 4.03
CA GLU A 116 -6.41 -0.89 4.93
C GLU A 116 -5.27 -1.51 5.75
N GLU A 117 -4.08 -1.73 5.19
CA GLU A 117 -2.92 -2.16 5.96
C GLU A 117 -2.58 -1.17 7.09
N ARG A 118 -2.65 0.14 6.81
CA ARG A 118 -2.46 1.17 7.85
C ARG A 118 -3.56 1.13 8.88
N ARG A 119 -4.82 0.90 8.49
CA ARG A 119 -5.95 0.74 9.40
C ARG A 119 -5.72 -0.45 10.34
N GLU A 120 -5.31 -1.59 9.81
CA GLU A 120 -5.02 -2.80 10.59
C GLU A 120 -3.86 -2.59 11.57
N ALA A 121 -2.79 -1.94 11.12
CA ALA A 121 -1.65 -1.60 11.97
C ALA A 121 -2.01 -0.67 13.15
N LEU A 122 -3.06 0.14 13.02
CA LEU A 122 -3.55 1.02 14.08
C LEU A 122 -4.56 0.32 15.02
N ALA A 123 -5.13 -0.80 14.58
CA ALA A 123 -6.07 -1.61 15.35
C ALA A 123 -5.38 -2.65 16.25
N THR A 124 -4.09 -2.92 16.00
CA THR A 124 -3.24 -3.85 16.76
C THR A 124 -2.52 -3.13 17.90
#